data_AF-A0A9P8CCP4-F1
#
_entry.id   AF-A0A9P8CCP4-F1
#
_cell.length_a   1.000
_cell.length_b   1.000
_cell.length_c   1.000
_cell.angle_alpha   90.00
_cell.angle_beta   90.00
_cell.angle_gamma   90.00
#
_symmetry.space_group_name_H-M   'P 1'
#
loop_
_entity.id
_entity.type
_entity.pdbx_description
1 polymer ?
#
loop_
_entity_poly.entity_id
_entity_poly.type
_entity_poly.pdbx_seq_one_letter_code
_entity_poly.pdbx_strand_id
1 'polypeptide(L)'
;MQLPETYRLLDKLQAKRATDPFPLLSWHQLPTWRRDNEFILAGYRPSSGSYRQSLKSLRYIHNESVNIYTHLLGAIIFAALPFYMQTKVYPHNNLDYLGIAVLIWGSTIPSVYYGFYHDATLQKLYWLLITVLATSCTTVTLSNRLYGPALRPVRAAIYSGLGLSAACFVIHGVVLYGWDMQNARMGLKWMGLTASLNLVGAIVYAIRIPERWYPQRHDFFGSSHQILHIIVIVAELTHWAGLLSAFHHLHGKF
;
A
#
# COMPACT_ATOMS: atom_id res chain seq x y z
N MET A 1 -39.88 36.36 37.91
CA MET A 1 -38.50 35.98 38.30
C MET A 1 -37.69 35.82 37.02
N GLN A 2 -36.78 36.74 36.71
CA GLN A 2 -36.00 36.67 35.47
C GLN A 2 -34.91 35.59 35.61
N LEU A 3 -34.90 34.61 34.72
CA LEU A 3 -33.85 33.58 34.68
C LEU A 3 -32.47 34.24 34.51
N PRO A 4 -31.42 33.77 35.21
CA PRO A 4 -30.07 34.29 35.09
C PRO A 4 -29.59 34.27 33.63
N GLU A 5 -28.78 35.26 33.25
CA GLU A 5 -28.35 35.47 31.86
C GLU A 5 -27.62 34.26 31.25
N THR A 6 -26.95 33.47 32.09
CA THR A 6 -26.29 32.21 31.73
C THR A 6 -27.25 31.14 31.23
N TYR A 7 -28.45 31.01 31.81
CA TYR A 7 -29.46 30.06 31.34
C TYR A 7 -30.03 30.46 29.98
N ARG A 8 -30.23 31.77 29.76
CA ARG A 8 -30.68 32.27 28.45
C ARG A 8 -29.65 32.05 27.34
N LEU A 9 -28.36 32.12 27.67
CA LEU A 9 -27.28 31.82 26.72
C LEU A 9 -27.23 30.31 26.39
N LEU A 10 -27.40 29.44 27.38
CA LEU A 10 -27.46 27.99 27.18
C LEU A 10 -28.67 27.59 26.33
N ASP A 11 -29.85 28.13 26.61
CA ASP A 11 -31.06 27.87 25.82
C ASP A 11 -30.91 28.37 24.37
N LYS A 12 -30.28 29.54 24.17
CA LYS A 12 -29.97 30.05 22.83
C LYS A 12 -28.96 29.18 22.08
N LEU A 13 -27.95 28.65 22.77
CA LEU A 13 -26.95 27.74 22.18
C LEU A 13 -27.58 26.37 21.85
N GLN A 14 -28.47 25.86 22.71
CA GLN A 14 -29.20 24.61 22.47
C GLN A 14 -30.22 24.75 21.34
N ALA A 15 -30.97 25.87 21.30
CA ALA A 15 -31.90 26.18 20.22
C ALA A 15 -31.18 26.36 18.88
N LYS A 16 -30.01 27.00 18.87
CA LYS A 16 -29.14 27.12 17.68
C LYS A 16 -28.57 25.76 17.23
N ARG A 17 -28.32 24.85 18.16
CA ARG A 17 -27.84 23.48 17.87
C ARG A 17 -28.96 22.57 17.36
N ALA A 18 -30.21 22.83 17.74
CA ALA A 18 -31.40 22.12 17.27
C ALA A 18 -31.79 22.47 15.82
N THR A 19 -31.38 23.64 15.33
CA THR A 19 -31.59 24.09 13.94
C THR A 19 -30.41 23.84 13.02
N ASP A 20 -29.32 23.26 13.54
CA ASP A 20 -28.14 22.93 12.73
C ASP A 20 -28.47 21.77 11.77
N PRO A 21 -28.26 21.92 10.46
CA PRO A 21 -28.42 20.82 9.51
C PRO A 21 -27.52 19.60 9.82
N PHE A 22 -26.51 19.75 10.68
CA PHE A 22 -25.60 18.69 11.10
C PHE A 22 -25.47 18.62 12.64
N PRO A 23 -26.47 18.05 13.35
CA PRO A 23 -26.48 18.05 14.80
C PRO A 23 -25.33 17.21 15.37
N LEU A 24 -24.40 17.85 16.07
CA LEU A 24 -23.29 17.19 16.76
C LEU A 24 -23.71 16.72 18.16
N LEU A 25 -23.29 15.51 18.51
CA LEU A 25 -23.59 14.85 19.78
C LEU A 25 -22.56 15.20 20.87
N SER A 26 -22.99 15.11 22.12
CA SER A 26 -22.11 15.06 23.30
C SER A 26 -21.73 13.62 23.65
N TRP A 27 -20.69 13.46 24.47
CA TRP A 27 -20.16 12.16 24.92
C TRP A 27 -21.25 11.20 25.43
N HIS A 28 -22.15 11.70 26.27
CA HIS A 28 -23.23 10.90 26.86
C HIS A 28 -24.29 10.44 25.85
N GLN A 29 -24.41 11.14 24.72
CA GLN A 29 -25.33 10.80 23.63
C GLN A 29 -24.74 9.74 22.68
N LEU A 30 -23.45 9.40 22.83
CA LEU A 30 -22.82 8.35 22.04
C LEU A 30 -23.23 6.96 22.55
N PRO A 31 -23.38 5.99 21.63
CA PRO A 31 -23.44 4.59 22.01
C PRO A 31 -22.10 4.14 22.62
N THR A 32 -22.15 3.18 23.54
CA THR A 32 -21.00 2.73 24.34
C THR A 32 -19.80 2.29 23.50
N TRP A 33 -20.01 1.69 22.34
CA TRP A 33 -18.92 1.25 21.44
C TRP A 33 -18.16 2.39 20.74
N ARG A 34 -18.67 3.63 20.75
CA ARG A 34 -17.97 4.83 20.22
C ARG A 34 -17.34 5.69 21.30
N ARG A 35 -17.40 5.27 22.55
CA ARG A 35 -16.85 6.01 23.68
C ARG A 35 -15.38 5.62 23.86
N ASP A 36 -14.53 6.17 23.00
CA ASP A 36 -13.10 5.91 22.97
C ASP A 36 -12.30 6.82 23.91
N ASN A 37 -12.66 8.11 23.98
CA ASN A 37 -11.96 9.10 24.80
C ASN A 37 -12.92 9.97 25.63
N GLU A 38 -13.01 9.67 26.92
CA GLU A 38 -13.92 10.32 27.87
C GLU A 38 -13.63 11.80 28.12
N PHE A 39 -12.45 12.29 27.74
CA PHE A 39 -12.08 13.70 27.88
C PHE A 39 -12.58 14.56 26.71
N ILE A 40 -13.00 13.96 25.59
CA ILE A 40 -13.63 14.67 24.49
C ILE A 40 -15.14 14.67 24.73
N LEU A 41 -15.66 15.79 25.23
CA LEU A 41 -17.02 15.87 25.77
C LEU A 41 -18.10 16.18 24.72
N ALA A 42 -17.73 16.72 23.56
CA ALA A 42 -18.67 17.16 22.52
C ALA A 42 -18.05 17.19 21.12
N GLY A 43 -18.89 17.38 20.11
CA GLY A 43 -18.47 17.55 18.71
C GLY A 43 -18.50 16.26 17.89
N TYR A 44 -19.17 15.22 18.38
CA TYR A 44 -19.24 13.94 17.70
C TYR A 44 -20.32 13.91 16.63
N ARG A 45 -20.04 13.24 15.51
CA ARG A 45 -21.05 13.01 14.47
C ARG A 45 -22.04 11.91 14.88
N PRO A 46 -23.32 12.00 14.54
CA PRO A 46 -24.25 10.88 14.59
C PRO A 46 -23.81 9.74 13.67
N SER A 47 -24.13 8.50 14.03
CA SER A 47 -23.91 7.35 13.14
C SER A 47 -24.93 7.41 11.99
N SER A 48 -24.47 7.65 10.77
CA SER A 48 -25.33 7.78 9.59
C SER A 48 -25.49 6.49 8.78
N GLY A 49 -24.59 5.51 8.97
CA GLY A 49 -24.54 4.28 8.16
C GLY A 49 -24.33 4.51 6.65
N SER A 50 -23.97 5.74 6.24
CA SER A 50 -23.97 6.15 4.84
C SER A 50 -22.67 6.83 4.43
N TYR A 51 -21.97 6.26 3.47
CA TYR A 51 -20.74 6.84 2.90
C TYR A 51 -20.94 8.26 2.35
N ARG A 52 -22.09 8.54 1.72
CA ARG A 52 -22.40 9.88 1.19
C ARG A 52 -22.53 10.91 2.31
N GLN A 53 -23.14 10.55 3.44
CA GLN A 53 -23.24 11.45 4.59
C GLN A 53 -21.88 11.63 5.27
N SER A 54 -21.07 10.57 5.35
CA SER A 54 -19.69 10.67 5.84
C SER A 54 -18.84 11.62 4.99
N LEU A 55 -19.00 11.60 3.66
CA LEU A 55 -18.32 12.54 2.76
C LEU A 55 -18.82 13.98 2.94
N LYS A 56 -20.13 14.19 3.19
CA LYS A 56 -20.67 15.53 3.48
C LYS A 56 -20.06 16.13 4.74
N SER A 57 -19.61 15.31 5.69
CA SER A 57 -19.02 15.82 6.93
C SER A 57 -17.69 16.52 6.76
N LEU A 58 -17.02 16.37 5.61
CA LEU A 58 -15.84 17.17 5.30
C LEU A 58 -16.16 18.68 5.27
N ARG A 59 -17.43 19.06 5.06
CA ARG A 59 -17.85 20.46 4.91
C ARG A 59 -18.13 21.18 6.23
N TYR A 60 -18.07 20.50 7.38
CA TYR A 60 -18.30 21.11 8.70
C TYR A 60 -17.34 20.55 9.75
N ILE A 61 -17.17 21.30 10.85
CA ILE A 61 -16.20 20.97 11.88
C ILE A 61 -16.80 19.99 12.90
N HIS A 62 -16.04 18.96 13.25
CA HIS A 62 -16.35 17.95 14.26
C HIS A 62 -15.05 17.38 14.86
N ASN A 63 -15.17 16.53 15.88
CA ASN A 63 -14.02 15.99 16.63
C ASN A 63 -12.97 15.28 15.73
N GLU A 64 -13.41 14.59 14.67
CA GLU A 64 -12.51 13.94 13.70
C GLU A 64 -11.97 14.85 12.58
N SER A 65 -12.35 16.13 12.50
CA SER A 65 -12.02 16.96 11.33
C SER A 65 -10.51 17.07 11.13
N VAL A 66 -9.75 17.39 12.18
CA VAL A 66 -8.28 17.52 12.08
C VAL A 66 -7.65 16.18 11.72
N ASN A 67 -8.08 15.08 12.34
CA ASN A 67 -7.59 13.73 12.03
C ASN A 67 -7.78 13.40 10.53
N ILE A 68 -8.95 13.72 9.98
CA ILE A 68 -9.22 13.48 8.55
C ILE A 68 -8.35 14.39 7.67
N TYR A 69 -8.29 15.70 7.97
CA TYR A 69 -7.60 16.66 7.12
C TYR A 69 -6.07 16.50 7.13
N THR A 70 -5.46 16.13 8.25
CA THR A 70 -4.01 15.87 8.31
C THR A 70 -3.62 14.69 7.44
N HIS A 71 -4.39 13.59 7.49
CA HIS A 71 -4.17 12.43 6.63
C HIS A 71 -4.53 12.69 5.16
N LEU A 72 -5.60 13.43 4.88
CA LEU A 72 -6.01 13.77 3.51
C LEU A 72 -4.97 14.66 2.83
N LEU A 73 -4.46 15.68 3.53
CA LEU A 73 -3.38 16.52 3.04
C LEU A 73 -2.12 15.69 2.77
N GLY A 74 -1.76 14.80 3.71
CA GLY A 74 -0.67 13.84 3.51
C GLY A 74 -0.88 13.00 2.24
N ALA A 75 -2.06 12.41 2.06
CA ALA A 75 -2.38 11.60 0.88
C ALA A 75 -2.28 12.39 -0.43
N ILE A 76 -2.78 13.64 -0.46
CA ILE A 76 -2.66 14.51 -1.65
C ILE A 76 -1.20 14.81 -1.95
N ILE A 77 -0.39 15.15 -0.94
CA ILE A 77 1.04 15.41 -1.12
C ILE A 77 1.75 14.15 -1.62
N PHE A 78 1.52 12.99 -1.01
CA PHE A 78 2.13 11.72 -1.42
C PHE A 78 1.66 11.26 -2.81
N ALA A 79 0.48 11.65 -3.27
CA ALA A 79 0.00 11.38 -4.62
C ALA A 79 0.56 12.39 -5.65
N ALA A 80 0.67 13.66 -5.28
CA ALA A 80 1.09 14.75 -6.20
C ALA A 80 2.62 14.88 -6.31
N LEU A 81 3.36 14.63 -5.23
CA LEU A 81 4.81 14.76 -5.18
C LEU A 81 5.52 13.86 -6.20
N PRO A 82 5.15 12.58 -6.39
CA PRO A 82 5.75 11.75 -7.42
C PRO A 82 5.54 12.33 -8.83
N PHE A 83 4.33 12.84 -9.13
CA PHE A 83 4.02 13.47 -10.42
C PHE A 83 4.79 14.79 -10.64
N TYR A 84 4.92 15.62 -9.61
CA TYR A 84 5.74 16.83 -9.65
C TYR A 84 7.23 16.50 -9.88
N MET A 85 7.76 15.50 -9.17
CA MET A 85 9.14 15.05 -9.32
C MET A 85 9.40 14.49 -10.72
N GLN A 86 8.46 13.73 -11.28
CA GLN A 86 8.50 13.19 -12.65
C GLN A 86 8.46 14.27 -13.74
N THR A 87 7.71 15.36 -13.52
CA THR A 87 7.52 16.40 -14.55
C THR A 87 8.52 17.54 -14.47
N LYS A 88 9.13 17.78 -13.31
CA LYS A 88 9.99 18.96 -13.07
C LYS A 88 11.41 18.65 -12.64
N VAL A 89 11.68 17.48 -12.06
CA VAL A 89 12.99 17.15 -11.48
C VAL A 89 13.67 16.01 -12.22
N TYR A 90 12.90 15.02 -12.68
CA TYR A 90 13.42 13.84 -13.38
C TYR A 90 12.56 13.51 -14.61
N PRO A 91 12.88 14.03 -15.81
CA PRO A 91 12.09 13.84 -17.04
C PRO A 91 12.13 12.40 -17.61
N HIS A 92 12.50 11.41 -16.80
CA HIS A 92 12.69 10.01 -17.15
C HIS A 92 11.71 9.15 -16.37
N ASN A 93 11.41 7.91 -16.77
CA ASN A 93 10.44 6.99 -16.15
C ASN A 93 10.79 6.54 -14.70
N ASN A 94 11.16 7.47 -13.83
CA ASN A 94 11.57 7.23 -12.45
C ASN A 94 10.41 6.75 -11.59
N LEU A 95 9.18 7.15 -11.91
CA LEU A 95 7.99 6.59 -11.26
C LEU A 95 7.77 5.12 -11.57
N ASP A 96 8.06 4.65 -12.79
CA ASP A 96 7.98 3.24 -13.13
C ASP A 96 8.98 2.43 -12.29
N TYR A 97 10.21 2.94 -12.17
CA TYR A 97 11.29 2.35 -11.38
C TYR A 97 11.00 2.35 -9.88
N LEU A 98 10.41 3.43 -9.37
CA LEU A 98 9.97 3.52 -7.98
C LEU A 98 8.80 2.58 -7.72
N GLY A 99 7.85 2.48 -8.65
CA GLY A 99 6.71 1.57 -8.57
C GLY A 99 7.14 0.11 -8.41
N ILE A 100 8.12 -0.34 -9.21
CA ILE A 100 8.68 -1.69 -9.09
C ILE A 100 9.30 -1.91 -7.70
N ALA A 101 10.09 -0.95 -7.20
CA ALA A 101 10.73 -1.07 -5.89
C ALA A 101 9.71 -1.13 -4.74
N VAL A 102 8.69 -0.27 -4.78
CA VAL A 102 7.59 -0.24 -3.80
C VAL A 102 6.79 -1.54 -3.84
N LEU A 103 6.53 -2.09 -5.03
CA LEU A 103 5.80 -3.35 -5.19
C LEU A 103 6.57 -4.53 -4.59
N ILE A 104 7.87 -4.67 -4.90
CA ILE A 104 8.71 -5.75 -4.36
C ILE A 104 8.84 -5.61 -2.83
N TRP A 105 9.10 -4.40 -2.34
CA TRP A 105 9.19 -4.14 -0.90
C TRP A 105 7.87 -4.45 -0.20
N GLY A 106 6.76 -3.90 -0.71
CA GLY A 106 5.43 -4.02 -0.12
C GLY A 106 4.90 -5.47 -0.10
N SER A 107 5.15 -6.26 -1.15
CA SER A 107 4.79 -7.68 -1.20
C SER A 107 5.64 -8.55 -0.27
N THR A 108 6.89 -8.15 0.00
CA THR A 108 7.80 -8.87 0.89
C THR A 108 7.42 -8.73 2.37
N ILE A 109 6.93 -7.56 2.80
CA ILE A 109 6.53 -7.31 4.21
C ILE A 109 5.55 -8.38 4.74
N PRO A 110 4.37 -8.62 4.13
CA PRO A 110 3.42 -9.62 4.60
C PRO A 110 3.93 -11.05 4.39
N SER A 111 4.74 -11.31 3.36
CA SER A 111 5.34 -12.64 3.13
C SER A 111 6.27 -13.05 4.28
N VAL A 112 7.12 -12.13 4.73
CA VAL A 112 8.01 -12.32 5.89
C VAL A 112 7.20 -12.43 7.19
N TYR A 113 6.16 -11.59 7.36
CA TYR A 113 5.29 -11.64 8.52
C TYR A 113 4.69 -13.04 8.72
N TYR A 114 4.07 -13.60 7.69
CA TYR A 114 3.45 -14.92 7.81
C TYR A 114 4.46 -16.07 7.84
N GLY A 115 5.57 -15.97 7.09
CA GLY A 115 6.63 -16.97 7.11
C GLY A 115 7.26 -17.17 8.48
N PHE A 116 7.46 -16.08 9.22
CA PHE A 116 8.07 -16.09 10.54
C PHE A 116 7.09 -15.66 11.63
N TYR A 117 5.81 -16.04 11.51
CA TYR A 117 4.71 -15.56 12.38
C TYR A 117 5.02 -15.56 13.89
N HIS A 118 5.76 -16.56 14.36
CA HIS A 118 6.15 -16.72 15.78
C HIS A 118 7.56 -16.21 16.13
N ASP A 119 8.33 -15.69 15.17
CA ASP A 119 9.70 -15.21 15.39
C ASP A 119 9.84 -13.74 14.96
N ALA A 120 9.59 -12.84 15.91
CA ALA A 120 9.67 -11.40 15.69
C ALA A 120 11.10 -10.91 15.40
N THR A 121 12.13 -11.65 15.80
CA THR A 121 13.54 -11.29 15.56
C THR A 121 13.86 -11.51 14.09
N LEU A 122 13.48 -12.67 13.53
CA LEU A 122 13.65 -12.97 12.11
C LEU A 122 12.80 -12.05 11.23
N GLN A 123 11.57 -11.72 11.64
CA GLN A 123 10.76 -10.73 10.92
C GLN A 123 11.48 -9.38 10.79
N LYS A 124 11.94 -8.81 11.92
CA LYS A 124 12.64 -7.52 11.95
C LYS A 124 13.93 -7.55 11.13
N LEU A 125 14.70 -8.64 11.22
CA LEU A 125 15.93 -8.83 10.44
C LEU A 125 15.63 -8.77 8.94
N TYR A 126 14.67 -9.56 8.45
CA TYR A 126 14.36 -9.62 7.02
C TYR A 126 13.67 -8.35 6.51
N TRP A 127 12.83 -7.70 7.31
CA TRP A 127 12.29 -6.38 6.98
C TRP A 127 13.37 -5.30 6.88
N LEU A 128 14.36 -5.32 7.78
CA LEU A 128 15.50 -4.42 7.69
C LEU A 128 16.31 -4.69 6.41
N LEU A 129 16.66 -5.95 6.16
CA LEU A 129 17.42 -6.35 4.98
C LEU A 129 16.72 -5.95 3.67
N ILE A 130 15.43 -6.25 3.51
CA ILE A 130 14.70 -5.87 2.29
C ILE A 130 14.58 -4.35 2.15
N THR A 131 14.44 -3.62 3.26
CA THR A 131 14.38 -2.15 3.22
C THR A 131 15.73 -1.57 2.77
N VAL A 132 16.85 -2.09 3.27
CA VAL A 132 18.20 -1.67 2.85
C VAL A 132 18.47 -2.04 1.38
N LEU A 133 18.07 -3.23 0.94
CA LEU A 133 18.23 -3.65 -0.45
C LEU A 133 17.34 -2.85 -1.41
N ALA A 134 16.08 -2.60 -1.07
CA ALA A 134 15.15 -1.85 -1.90
C ALA A 134 15.55 -0.37 -2.01
N THR A 135 16.04 0.24 -0.92
CA THR A 135 16.55 1.62 -0.94
C THR A 135 17.86 1.71 -1.73
N SER A 136 18.80 0.78 -1.54
CA SER A 136 20.01 0.68 -2.36
C SER A 136 19.68 0.50 -3.85
N CYS A 137 18.75 -0.39 -4.18
CA CYS A 137 18.28 -0.61 -5.55
C CYS A 137 17.70 0.68 -6.13
N THR A 138 16.81 1.35 -5.41
CA THR A 138 16.14 2.58 -5.85
C THR A 138 17.14 3.72 -6.06
N THR A 139 18.08 3.92 -5.14
CA THR A 139 19.10 4.97 -5.29
C THR A 139 19.99 4.74 -6.51
N VAL A 140 20.36 3.49 -6.78
CA VAL A 140 21.16 3.12 -7.95
C VAL A 140 20.35 3.30 -9.26
N THR A 141 19.09 2.85 -9.31
CA THR A 141 18.28 2.91 -10.53
C THR A 141 17.76 4.31 -10.85
N LEU A 142 17.56 5.15 -9.83
CA LEU A 142 17.22 6.57 -10.00
C LEU A 142 18.45 7.46 -10.26
N SER A 143 19.67 6.92 -10.11
CA SER A 143 20.87 7.67 -10.46
C SER A 143 20.99 7.86 -11.97
N ASN A 144 21.55 9.00 -12.39
CA ASN A 144 21.81 9.29 -13.81
C ASN A 144 22.81 8.31 -14.46
N ARG A 145 23.49 7.45 -13.68
CA ARG A 145 24.48 6.47 -14.18
C ARG A 145 23.86 5.31 -14.92
N LEU A 146 22.60 4.95 -14.60
CA LEU A 146 21.88 3.87 -15.27
C LEU A 146 20.89 4.37 -16.34
N TYR A 147 21.09 5.61 -16.79
CA TYR A 147 20.31 6.24 -17.84
C TYR A 147 20.62 5.65 -19.21
N GLY A 148 19.60 5.56 -20.06
CA GLY A 148 19.74 5.17 -21.45
C GLY A 148 19.16 3.78 -21.80
N PRO A 149 18.89 3.54 -23.09
CA PRO A 149 18.23 2.33 -23.56
C PRO A 149 19.13 1.10 -23.51
N ALA A 150 20.46 1.26 -23.58
CA ALA A 150 21.42 0.16 -23.53
C ALA A 150 21.53 -0.48 -22.14
N LEU A 151 21.27 0.29 -21.07
CA LEU A 151 21.33 -0.18 -19.69
C LEU A 151 20.01 -0.80 -19.19
N ARG A 152 19.01 -0.97 -20.06
CA ARG A 152 17.75 -1.66 -19.74
C ARG A 152 17.97 -3.06 -19.13
N PRO A 153 18.81 -3.95 -19.71
CA PRO A 153 19.04 -5.27 -19.12
C PRO A 153 19.68 -5.20 -17.74
N VAL A 154 20.56 -4.21 -17.49
CA VAL A 154 21.16 -3.98 -16.18
C VAL A 154 20.09 -3.62 -15.15
N ARG A 155 19.18 -2.70 -15.47
CA ARG A 155 18.06 -2.36 -14.58
C ARG A 155 17.15 -3.56 -14.32
N ALA A 156 16.80 -4.31 -15.37
CA ALA A 156 16.00 -5.53 -15.23
C ALA A 156 16.69 -6.56 -14.32
N ALA A 157 18.01 -6.73 -14.45
CA ALA A 157 18.80 -7.62 -13.60
C ALA A 157 18.84 -7.16 -12.14
N ILE A 158 19.01 -5.85 -11.88
CA ILE A 158 18.99 -5.29 -10.52
C ILE A 158 17.65 -5.57 -9.83
N TYR A 159 16.52 -5.28 -10.49
CA TYR A 159 15.19 -5.54 -9.93
C TYR A 159 14.89 -7.04 -9.79
N SER A 160 15.31 -7.86 -10.75
CA SER A 160 15.20 -9.32 -10.65
C SER A 160 16.01 -9.85 -9.47
N GLY A 161 17.21 -9.31 -9.23
CA GLY A 161 18.04 -9.64 -8.08
C GLY A 161 17.38 -9.26 -6.76
N LEU A 162 16.77 -8.08 -6.68
CA LEU A 162 16.00 -7.67 -5.50
C LEU A 162 14.84 -8.64 -5.23
N GLY A 163 14.07 -9.03 -6.25
CA GLY A 163 12.99 -10.02 -6.11
C GLY A 163 13.51 -11.41 -5.70
N LEU A 164 14.59 -11.88 -6.34
CA LEU A 164 15.21 -13.17 -6.03
C LEU A 164 15.85 -13.23 -4.64
N SER A 165 16.17 -12.08 -4.04
CA SER A 165 16.63 -12.04 -2.63
C SER A 165 15.60 -12.63 -1.65
N ALA A 166 14.32 -12.70 -2.05
CA ALA A 166 13.28 -13.38 -1.27
C ALA A 166 13.56 -14.87 -1.06
N ALA A 167 14.32 -15.51 -1.97
CA ALA A 167 14.74 -16.90 -1.80
C ALA A 167 15.51 -17.11 -0.49
N CYS A 168 16.25 -16.11 0.01
CA CYS A 168 17.00 -16.24 1.26
C CYS A 168 16.09 -16.52 2.45
N PHE A 169 15.01 -15.75 2.64
CA PHE A 169 14.11 -15.96 3.77
C PHE A 169 13.16 -17.15 3.55
N VAL A 170 12.81 -17.44 2.30
CA VAL A 170 12.04 -18.65 1.95
C VAL A 170 12.84 -19.91 2.30
N ILE A 171 14.09 -20.01 1.84
CA ILE A 171 14.96 -21.16 2.12
C ILE A 171 15.21 -21.28 3.62
N HIS A 172 15.52 -20.17 4.30
CA HIS A 172 15.71 -20.19 5.74
C HIS A 172 14.46 -20.67 6.49
N GLY A 173 13.28 -20.18 6.11
CA GLY A 173 12.02 -20.66 6.66
C GLY A 173 11.79 -22.15 6.41
N VAL A 174 12.07 -22.66 5.19
CA VAL A 174 11.92 -24.08 4.86
C VAL A 174 12.87 -24.94 5.68
N VAL A 175 14.11 -24.50 5.88
CA VAL A 175 15.10 -25.21 6.71
C VAL A 175 14.65 -25.28 8.18
N LEU A 176 14.08 -24.21 8.73
CA LEU A 176 13.66 -24.16 10.13
C LEU A 176 12.36 -24.92 10.41
N TYR A 177 11.37 -24.81 9.53
CA TYR A 177 10.00 -25.25 9.83
C TYR A 177 9.50 -26.37 8.91
N GLY A 178 10.30 -26.76 7.91
CA GLY A 178 9.92 -27.74 6.90
C GLY A 178 9.07 -27.15 5.77
N TRP A 179 9.03 -27.87 4.65
CA TRP A 179 8.32 -27.47 3.44
C TRP A 179 6.82 -27.29 3.66
N ASP A 180 6.15 -28.25 4.30
CA ASP A 180 4.69 -28.25 4.41
C ASP A 180 4.19 -27.07 5.23
N MET A 181 4.82 -26.82 6.37
CA MET A 181 4.50 -25.68 7.23
C MET A 181 4.73 -24.35 6.49
N GLN A 182 5.86 -24.19 5.80
CA GLN A 182 6.12 -22.95 5.09
C GLN A 182 5.25 -22.75 3.86
N ASN A 183 4.95 -23.82 3.13
CA ASN A 183 4.00 -23.74 2.03
C ASN A 183 2.60 -23.32 2.53
N ALA A 184 2.17 -23.80 3.69
CA ALA A 184 0.92 -23.38 4.31
C ALA A 184 0.95 -21.92 4.81
N ARG A 185 2.08 -21.46 5.38
CA ARG A 185 2.23 -20.09 5.93
C ARG A 185 2.53 -19.02 4.91
N MET A 186 3.13 -19.35 3.77
CA MET A 186 3.60 -18.35 2.80
C MET A 186 3.01 -18.55 1.41
N GLY A 187 2.35 -19.68 1.15
CA GLY A 187 1.90 -20.05 -0.18
C GLY A 187 3.08 -20.26 -1.13
N LEU A 188 4.09 -21.04 -0.73
CA LEU A 188 5.35 -21.19 -1.48
C LEU A 188 5.15 -21.58 -2.96
N LYS A 189 4.17 -22.43 -3.27
CA LYS A 189 3.81 -22.76 -4.67
C LYS A 189 3.39 -21.52 -5.47
N TRP A 190 2.57 -20.65 -4.85
CA TRP A 190 2.14 -19.39 -5.45
C TRP A 190 3.30 -18.41 -5.58
N MET A 191 4.16 -18.30 -4.58
CA MET A 191 5.38 -17.48 -4.65
C MET A 191 6.30 -17.93 -5.79
N GLY A 192 6.46 -19.25 -5.98
CA GLY A 192 7.24 -19.81 -7.09
C GLY A 192 6.66 -19.46 -8.47
N LEU A 193 5.34 -19.48 -8.61
CA LEU A 193 4.66 -19.03 -9.82
C LEU A 193 4.85 -17.52 -10.05
N THR A 194 4.66 -16.70 -9.02
CA THR A 194 4.91 -15.25 -9.07
C THR A 194 6.35 -14.94 -9.52
N ALA A 195 7.35 -15.63 -8.95
CA ALA A 195 8.75 -15.45 -9.31
C ALA A 195 9.01 -15.83 -10.78
N SER A 196 8.42 -16.94 -11.24
CA SER A 196 8.56 -17.40 -12.63
C SER A 196 7.95 -16.41 -13.62
N LEU A 197 6.73 -15.93 -13.35
CA LEU A 197 6.06 -14.94 -14.18
C LEU A 197 6.88 -13.65 -14.26
N ASN A 198 7.30 -13.11 -13.11
CA ASN A 198 8.09 -11.88 -13.07
C ASN A 198 9.43 -12.02 -13.81
N LEU A 199 10.10 -13.19 -13.73
CA LEU A 199 11.33 -13.43 -14.49
C LEU A 199 11.10 -13.48 -16.00
N VAL A 200 10.02 -14.13 -16.44
CA VAL A 200 9.62 -14.14 -17.86
C VAL A 200 9.34 -12.71 -18.35
N GLY A 201 8.57 -11.94 -17.58
CA GLY A 201 8.29 -10.53 -17.91
C GLY A 201 9.57 -9.69 -18.01
N ALA A 202 10.49 -9.85 -17.05
CA ALA A 202 11.78 -9.15 -17.05
C ALA A 202 12.64 -9.51 -18.27
N ILE A 203 12.67 -10.78 -18.67
CA ILE A 203 13.38 -11.25 -19.86
C ILE A 203 12.77 -10.63 -21.12
N VAL A 204 11.45 -10.72 -21.29
CA VAL A 204 10.72 -10.15 -22.43
C VAL A 204 10.99 -8.65 -22.57
N TYR A 205 10.94 -7.91 -21.46
CA TYR A 205 11.28 -6.49 -21.40
C TYR A 205 12.75 -6.20 -21.76
N ALA A 206 13.69 -7.00 -21.26
CA ALA A 206 15.11 -6.79 -21.50
C ALA A 206 15.48 -7.00 -22.97
N ILE A 207 14.90 -8.01 -23.63
CA ILE A 207 15.24 -8.40 -25.00
C ILE A 207 14.35 -7.73 -26.08
N ARG A 208 13.27 -7.05 -25.67
CA ARG A 208 12.35 -6.25 -26.52
C ARG A 208 11.55 -7.06 -27.54
N ILE A 209 11.02 -8.20 -27.11
CA ILE A 209 10.17 -9.05 -27.95
C ILE A 209 8.70 -8.76 -27.61
N PRO A 210 7.79 -8.64 -28.59
CA PRO A 210 7.95 -8.96 -30.02
C PRO A 210 8.39 -7.79 -30.93
N GLU A 211 8.49 -6.55 -30.45
CA GLU A 211 8.77 -5.39 -31.30
C GLU A 211 10.14 -5.45 -32.01
N ARG A 212 11.09 -6.21 -31.46
CA ARG A 212 12.38 -6.51 -32.10
C ARG A 212 12.23 -7.41 -33.33
N TRP A 213 11.26 -8.31 -33.34
CA TRP A 213 11.01 -9.23 -34.45
C TRP A 213 10.14 -8.60 -35.53
N TYR A 214 9.17 -7.79 -35.12
CA TYR A 214 8.25 -7.11 -36.03
C TYR A 214 8.22 -5.60 -35.74
N PRO A 215 9.22 -4.84 -36.22
CA PRO A 215 9.23 -3.40 -36.09
C PRO A 215 7.95 -2.76 -36.66
N GLN A 216 7.52 -1.64 -36.07
CA GLN A 216 6.31 -0.87 -36.45
C GLN A 216 4.95 -1.55 -36.19
N ARG A 217 4.89 -2.87 -35.98
CA ARG A 217 3.63 -3.57 -35.68
C ARG A 217 3.17 -3.42 -34.23
N HIS A 218 4.12 -3.15 -33.33
CA HIS A 218 3.88 -3.13 -31.89
C HIS A 218 4.04 -1.73 -31.28
N ASP A 219 3.94 -0.69 -32.11
CA ASP A 219 4.16 0.70 -31.67
C ASP A 219 3.03 1.19 -30.75
N PHE A 220 1.80 0.73 -30.97
CA PHE A 220 0.63 1.08 -30.15
C PHE A 220 0.24 -0.02 -29.16
N PHE A 221 0.28 -1.28 -29.58
CA PHE A 221 -0.21 -2.42 -28.79
C PHE A 221 0.72 -3.64 -28.90
N GLY A 222 0.87 -4.36 -27.78
CA GLY A 222 1.63 -5.60 -27.70
C GLY A 222 3.15 -5.43 -27.65
N SER A 223 3.64 -4.25 -27.25
CA SER A 223 5.08 -4.06 -27.01
C SER A 223 5.55 -4.83 -25.77
N SER A 224 6.83 -5.18 -25.71
CA SER A 224 7.43 -5.88 -24.57
C SER A 224 7.16 -5.20 -23.22
N HIS A 225 7.07 -3.86 -23.21
CA HIS A 225 6.78 -3.09 -22.00
C HIS A 225 5.33 -3.23 -21.55
N GLN A 226 4.36 -3.25 -22.48
CA GLN A 226 2.97 -3.54 -22.15
C GLN A 226 2.79 -4.98 -21.67
N ILE A 227 3.48 -5.92 -22.32
CA ILE A 227 3.49 -7.33 -21.91
C ILE A 227 4.05 -7.47 -20.48
N LEU A 228 5.15 -6.78 -20.15
CA LEU A 228 5.70 -6.74 -18.80
C LEU A 228 4.64 -6.29 -17.78
N HIS A 229 3.95 -5.17 -18.02
CA HIS A 229 2.91 -4.68 -17.10
C HIS A 229 1.80 -5.69 -16.88
N ILE A 230 1.32 -6.35 -17.94
CA ILE A 230 0.29 -7.39 -17.84
C ILE A 230 0.81 -8.57 -17.00
N ILE A 231 2.02 -9.05 -17.27
CA ILE A 231 2.64 -10.15 -16.53
C ILE A 231 2.80 -9.80 -15.04
N VAL A 232 3.27 -8.59 -14.73
CA VAL A 232 3.43 -8.14 -13.33
C VAL A 232 2.07 -8.12 -12.62
N ILE A 233 1.01 -7.60 -13.25
CA ILE A 233 -0.35 -7.64 -12.65
C ILE A 233 -0.78 -9.07 -12.35
N VAL A 234 -0.60 -10.00 -13.30
CA VAL A 234 -0.94 -11.41 -13.09
C VAL A 234 -0.09 -12.03 -11.98
N ALA A 235 1.20 -11.74 -11.93
CA ALA A 235 2.11 -12.24 -10.90
C ALA A 235 1.77 -11.73 -9.49
N GLU A 236 1.28 -10.50 -9.37
CA GLU A 236 0.81 -9.95 -8.10
C GLU A 236 -0.55 -10.53 -7.69
N LEU A 237 -1.44 -10.81 -8.64
CA LEU A 237 -2.68 -11.55 -8.33
C LEU A 237 -2.38 -12.97 -7.84
N THR A 238 -1.37 -13.65 -8.40
CA THR A 238 -0.94 -14.96 -7.90
C THR A 238 -0.28 -14.86 -6.53
N HIS A 239 0.49 -13.80 -6.27
CA HIS A 239 1.08 -13.55 -4.94
C HIS A 239 0.00 -13.30 -3.89
N TRP A 240 -0.99 -12.47 -4.21
CA TRP A 240 -2.14 -12.20 -3.36
C TRP A 240 -2.94 -13.46 -3.05
N ALA A 241 -3.16 -14.35 -4.02
CA ALA A 241 -3.78 -15.66 -3.78
C ALA A 241 -2.97 -16.51 -2.78
N GLY A 242 -1.64 -16.47 -2.86
CA GLY A 242 -0.75 -17.09 -1.88
C GLY A 242 -0.91 -16.53 -0.47
N LEU A 243 -0.93 -15.19 -0.34
CA LEU A 243 -1.15 -14.51 0.94
C LEU A 243 -2.53 -14.79 1.53
N LEU A 244 -3.58 -14.88 0.71
CA LEU A 244 -4.92 -15.26 1.16
C LEU A 244 -4.95 -16.70 1.68
N SER A 245 -4.29 -17.64 0.98
CA SER A 245 -4.13 -19.01 1.46
C SER A 245 -3.43 -19.07 2.82
N ALA A 246 -2.37 -18.28 2.99
CA ALA A 246 -1.67 -18.14 4.26
C ALA A 246 -2.54 -17.54 5.37
N PHE A 247 -3.28 -16.47 5.05
CA PHE A 247 -4.18 -15.82 5.98
C PHE A 247 -5.26 -16.78 6.47
N HIS A 248 -5.92 -17.50 5.56
CA HIS A 248 -6.92 -18.51 5.90
C HIS A 248 -6.33 -19.65 6.74
N HIS A 249 -5.10 -20.07 6.47
CA HIS A 249 -4.45 -21.10 7.29
C HIS A 249 -4.23 -20.64 8.74
N LEU A 250 -3.81 -19.39 8.94
CA LEU A 250 -3.48 -18.86 10.27
C LEU A 250 -4.69 -18.35 11.06
N HIS A 251 -5.72 -17.83 10.37
CA HIS A 251 -6.87 -17.17 11.00
C HIS A 251 -8.21 -17.88 10.75
N GLY A 252 -8.26 -18.85 9.83
CA GLY A 252 -9.49 -19.53 9.39
C GLY A 252 -10.05 -20.56 10.36
N LYS A 253 -9.86 -20.40 11.68
CA LYS A 253 -10.67 -21.13 12.67
C LYS A 253 -11.98 -20.37 12.91
N PHE A 254 -12.93 -20.54 11.98
CA PHE A 254 -14.37 -20.48 12.22
C PHE A 254 -15.05 -21.54 11.36
#